data_AF-A0A3R8N5Y7-F1
#
_entry.id   AF-A0A3R8N5Y7-F1
#
_cell.length_a   1.000
_cell.length_b   1.000
_cell.length_c   1.000
_cell.angle_alpha   90.00
_cell.angle_beta   90.00
_cell.angle_gamma   90.00
#
_symmetry.space_group_name_H-M   'P 1'
#
loop_
_entity.id
_entity.type
_entity.pdbx_description
1 polymer ?
#
loop_
_entity_poly.entity_id
_entity_poly.type
_entity_poly.pdbx_seq_one_letter_code
_entity_poly.pdbx_strand_id
1 'polypeptide(L)'
;MWDKQIDSLEVSYATLVTAREEGREEGLEKGLEKGLERGREEVQITSARNFLRSGFPADVIAENLNLPLERVLQLQSELNANS
;
A
#
# COMPACT_ATOMS: atom_id res chain seq x y z
N MET A 1 16.90 -3.01 -50.44
CA MET A 1 17.77 -2.55 -49.32
C MET A 1 17.09 -1.50 -48.45
N TRP A 2 15.93 -0.97 -48.84
CA TRP A 2 15.11 -0.04 -48.04
C TRP A 2 14.21 -0.74 -47.02
N ASP A 3 13.69 -1.93 -47.36
CA ASP A 3 12.76 -2.69 -46.51
C ASP A 3 13.37 -3.05 -45.14
N LYS A 4 14.63 -3.50 -45.12
CA LYS A 4 15.32 -3.85 -43.86
C LYS A 4 15.48 -2.68 -42.87
N GLN A 5 15.55 -1.44 -43.37
CA GLN A 5 15.66 -0.25 -42.51
C GLN A 5 14.30 0.17 -41.96
N ILE A 6 13.22 0.02 -42.74
CA ILE A 6 11.84 0.23 -42.30
C ILE A 6 11.49 -0.81 -41.22
N ASP A 7 11.79 -2.10 -41.44
CA ASP A 7 11.53 -3.18 -40.48
C ASP A 7 12.25 -2.91 -39.14
N SER A 8 13.49 -2.41 -39.19
CA SER A 8 14.26 -2.07 -37.99
C SER A 8 13.68 -0.90 -37.22
N LEU A 9 13.08 0.08 -37.89
CA LEU A 9 12.45 1.25 -37.25
C LEU A 9 11.10 0.87 -36.64
N GLU A 10 10.32 0.03 -37.32
CA GLU A 10 9.02 -0.44 -36.84
C GLU A 10 9.18 -1.29 -35.58
N VAL A 11 10.12 -2.23 -35.56
CA VAL A 11 10.43 -3.04 -34.35
C VAL A 11 10.90 -2.17 -33.20
N SER A 12 11.75 -1.16 -33.47
CA SER A 12 12.22 -0.20 -32.45
C SER A 12 11.07 0.62 -31.88
N TYR A 13 10.20 1.16 -32.73
CA TYR A 13 9.04 1.93 -32.31
C TYR A 13 8.06 1.10 -31.49
N ALA A 14 7.74 -0.11 -31.97
CA ALA A 14 6.90 -1.05 -31.23
C ALA A 14 7.47 -1.31 -29.84
N THR A 15 8.76 -1.64 -29.74
CA THR A 15 9.43 -1.90 -28.45
C THR A 15 9.34 -0.71 -27.50
N LEU A 16 9.53 0.53 -27.99
CA LEU A 16 9.43 1.74 -27.17
C LEU A 16 8.00 2.00 -26.69
N VAL A 17 7.00 1.73 -27.54
CA VAL A 17 5.59 1.85 -27.16
C VAL A 17 5.25 0.83 -26.08
N THR A 18 5.61 -0.44 -26.26
CA THR A 18 5.35 -1.48 -25.26
C THR A 18 6.03 -1.16 -23.94
N ALA A 19 7.31 -0.78 -23.95
CA ALA A 19 8.04 -0.43 -22.73
C ALA A 19 7.42 0.77 -22.00
N ARG A 20 6.89 1.75 -22.74
CA ARG A 20 6.17 2.89 -22.16
C ARG A 20 4.84 2.47 -21.54
N GLU A 21 4.09 1.61 -22.21
CA GLU A 21 2.82 1.09 -21.73
C GLU A 21 3.01 0.24 -20.47
N GLU A 22 3.95 -0.69 -20.49
CA GLU A 22 4.36 -1.51 -19.34
C GLU A 22 4.79 -0.62 -18.17
N GLY A 23 5.67 0.37 -18.41
CA GLY A 23 6.10 1.29 -17.35
C GLY A 23 4.95 2.11 -16.74
N ARG A 24 3.94 2.48 -17.54
CA ARG A 24 2.74 3.17 -17.06
C ARG A 24 1.85 2.24 -16.23
N GLU A 25 1.65 1.01 -16.70
CA GLU A 25 0.85 0.00 -16.02
C GLU A 25 1.47 -0.40 -14.68
N GLU A 26 2.76 -0.74 -14.67
CA GLU A 26 3.49 -1.04 -13.44
C GLU A 26 3.46 0.12 -12.45
N GLY A 27 3.62 1.36 -12.94
CA GLY A 27 3.56 2.54 -12.10
C GLY A 27 2.20 2.72 -11.44
N LEU A 28 1.13 2.46 -12.18
CA LEU A 28 -0.24 2.53 -11.67
C LEU A 28 -0.51 1.41 -10.66
N GLU A 29 -0.11 0.17 -10.96
CA GLU A 29 -0.30 -0.98 -10.08
C GLU A 29 0.44 -0.79 -8.75
N LYS A 30 1.73 -0.44 -8.79
CA LYS A 30 2.53 -0.15 -7.59
C LYS A 30 1.97 1.02 -6.80
N GLY A 31 1.41 2.03 -7.46
CA GLY A 31 0.77 3.17 -6.81
C GLY A 31 -0.51 2.77 -6.08
N LEU A 32 -1.36 1.97 -6.73
CA LEU A 32 -2.62 1.50 -6.17
C LEU A 32 -2.39 0.55 -4.98
N GLU A 33 -1.47 -0.40 -5.11
CA GLU A 33 -1.12 -1.33 -4.04
C GLU A 33 -0.66 -0.59 -2.77
N LYS A 34 0.31 0.32 -2.92
CA LYS A 34 0.81 1.16 -1.80
C LYS A 34 -0.29 2.03 -1.20
N GLY A 35 -1.17 2.58 -2.02
CA GLY A 35 -2.30 3.39 -1.56
C GLY A 35 -3.29 2.58 -0.72
N LEU A 36 -3.65 1.38 -1.19
CA LEU A 36 -4.57 0.48 -0.49
C LEU A 36 -3.97 -0.05 0.81
N GLU A 37 -2.68 -0.41 0.82
CA GLU A 37 -1.97 -0.88 2.02
C GLU A 37 -1.94 0.21 3.09
N ARG A 38 -1.52 1.44 2.73
CA ARG A 38 -1.49 2.58 3.65
C ARG A 38 -2.88 2.91 4.19
N GLY A 39 -3.90 2.94 3.34
CA GLY A 39 -5.28 3.20 3.76
C GLY A 39 -5.80 2.15 4.75
N ARG A 40 -5.49 0.87 4.52
CA ARG A 40 -5.85 -0.22 5.45
C ARG A 40 -5.13 -0.09 6.78
N GLU A 41 -3.85 0.25 6.79
CA GLU A 41 -3.08 0.45 8.02
C GLU A 41 -3.60 1.65 8.82
N GLU A 42 -3.84 2.79 8.17
CA GLU A 42 -4.36 4.00 8.80
C GLU A 42 -5.73 3.77 9.46
N VAL A 43 -6.64 3.06 8.79
CA VAL A 43 -7.96 2.71 9.34
C VAL A 43 -7.84 1.77 10.54
N GLN A 44 -6.96 0.77 10.47
CA GLN A 44 -6.72 -0.15 11.58
C GLN A 44 -6.17 0.57 12.81
N ILE A 45 -5.15 1.42 12.63
CA ILE A 45 -4.55 2.19 13.73
C ILE A 45 -5.57 3.17 14.33
N THR A 46 -6.34 3.87 13.48
CA THR A 46 -7.35 4.83 13.94
C THR A 46 -8.45 4.12 14.73
N SER A 47 -8.94 2.99 14.22
CA SER A 47 -9.92 2.15 14.91
C SER A 47 -9.39 1.65 16.26
N ALA A 48 -8.17 1.11 16.30
CA ALA A 48 -7.54 0.63 17.52
C ALA A 48 -7.42 1.74 18.58
N ARG A 49 -6.97 2.94 18.18
CA ARG A 49 -6.88 4.10 19.09
C ARG A 49 -8.23 4.53 19.62
N ASN A 50 -9.27 4.50 18.79
CA ASN A 50 -10.63 4.84 19.22
C ASN A 50 -11.15 3.83 20.24
N PHE A 51 -10.96 2.52 20.00
CA PHE A 51 -11.35 1.50 20.96
C PHE A 51 -10.58 1.59 22.28
N LEU A 52 -9.27 1.85 22.23
CA LEU A 52 -8.46 2.06 23.43
C LEU A 52 -8.96 3.27 24.24
N ARG A 53 -9.30 4.39 23.58
CA ARG A 53 -9.89 5.56 24.24
C ARG A 53 -11.27 5.30 24.82
N SER A 54 -12.05 4.41 24.20
CA SER A 54 -13.33 3.95 24.71
C SER A 54 -13.22 2.90 25.83
N GLY A 55 -12.00 2.50 26.21
CA GLY A 55 -11.75 1.59 27.34
C GLY A 55 -11.86 0.11 27.01
N PHE A 56 -11.86 -0.28 25.73
CA PHE A 56 -11.82 -1.69 25.36
C PHE A 56 -10.44 -2.30 25.69
N PRO A 57 -10.40 -3.58 26.10
CA PRO A 57 -9.14 -4.24 26.46
C PRO A 57 -8.34 -4.59 25.19
N ALA A 58 -7.01 -4.56 25.31
CA ALA A 58 -6.09 -4.64 24.17
C ALA A 58 -6.14 -5.98 23.42
N ASP A 59 -6.41 -7.07 24.12
CA ASP A 59 -6.60 -8.42 23.58
C ASP A 59 -7.82 -8.51 22.66
N VAL A 60 -8.97 -7.98 23.09
CA VAL A 60 -10.19 -7.93 22.28
C VAL A 60 -9.99 -7.07 21.04
N ILE A 61 -9.29 -5.93 21.17
CA ILE A 61 -8.99 -5.06 20.03
C ILE A 61 -8.07 -5.79 19.03
N ALA A 62 -7.03 -6.46 19.51
CA ALA A 62 -6.10 -7.22 18.68
C ALA A 62 -6.82 -8.32 17.89
N GLU A 63 -7.70 -9.08 18.54
CA GLU A 63 -8.51 -10.11 17.91
C GLU A 63 -9.46 -9.53 16.85
N ASN A 64 -10.22 -8.50 17.18
CA ASN A 64 -11.26 -7.96 16.29
C ASN A 64 -10.68 -7.19 15.09
N LEU A 65 -9.53 -6.52 15.27
CA LEU A 65 -8.86 -5.79 14.18
C LEU A 65 -7.81 -6.63 13.47
N ASN A 66 -7.65 -7.90 13.87
CA ASN A 66 -6.63 -8.79 13.33
C ASN A 66 -5.22 -8.17 13.38
N LEU A 67 -4.95 -7.46 14.46
CA LEU A 67 -3.69 -6.77 14.74
C LEU A 67 -2.87 -7.58 15.75
N PRO A 68 -1.53 -7.55 15.66
CA PRO A 68 -0.68 -8.11 16.71
C PRO A 68 -0.97 -7.43 18.06
N LEU A 69 -1.12 -8.21 19.12
CA LEU A 69 -1.34 -7.68 20.48
C LEU A 69 -0.26 -6.68 20.89
N GLU A 70 1.00 -6.97 20.56
CA GLU A 70 2.13 -6.07 20.79
C GLU A 70 1.92 -4.69 20.15
N ARG A 71 1.35 -4.64 18.94
CA ARG A 71 1.07 -3.38 18.25
C ARG A 71 -0.02 -2.58 18.98
N VAL A 72 -1.05 -3.24 19.46
CA VAL A 72 -2.12 -2.59 20.24
C VAL A 72 -1.58 -2.04 21.57
N LEU A 73 -0.74 -2.80 22.26
CA LEU A 73 -0.07 -2.36 23.50
C LEU A 73 0.87 -1.17 23.28
N GLN A 74 1.58 -1.15 22.15
CA GLN A 74 2.39 -0.01 21.75
C GLN A 74 1.52 1.24 21.55
N LEU A 75 0.41 1.12 20.81
CA LEU A 75 -0.53 2.23 20.62
C LEU A 75 -1.14 2.72 21.94
N GLN A 76 -1.42 1.82 22.87
CA GLN A 76 -1.90 2.18 24.21
C GLN A 76 -0.84 2.98 24.99
N SER A 77 0.42 2.55 24.92
CA SER A 77 1.54 3.26 25.55
C SER A 77 1.75 4.64 24.92
N GLU A 78 1.67 4.76 23.60
CA GLU A 78 1.72 6.05 22.87
C GLU A 78 0.61 7.01 23.33
N LEU A 79 -0.61 6.50 23.54
CA LEU A 79 -1.74 7.32 24.02
C LEU A 79 -1.52 7.82 25.45
N ASN A 80 -1.04 6.94 26.34
CA ASN A 80 -0.78 7.28 27.73
C ASN A 80 0.41 8.25 27.89
N ALA A 81 1.41 8.18 27.01
CA ALA A 81 2.56 9.09 27.01
C ALA A 81 2.24 10.51 26.51
N ASN A 82 1.16 10.65 25.73
CA ASN A 82 0.69 11.93 25.17
C ASN A 82 -0.50 12.52 25.95
N SER A 83 -0.88 11.92 27.08
CA SER A 83 -1.93 12.37 28.01
C SER A 83 -1.32 13.08 29.21
#